data_AF-A0A2N0Q4M5-F1
#
_entry.id   AF-A0A2N0Q4M5-F1
#
_cell.length_a   1.000
_cell.length_b   1.000
_cell.length_c   1.000
_cell.angle_alpha   90.00
_cell.angle_beta   90.00
_cell.angle_gamma   90.00
#
_symmetry.space_group_name_H-M   'P 1'
#
loop_
_entity.id
_entity.type
_entity.pdbx_description
1 polymer ?
#
loop_
_entity_poly.entity_id
_entity_poly.type
_entity_poly.pdbx_seq_one_letter_code
_entity_poly.pdbx_strand_id
1 'polypeptide(L)'
;MIFVTIYCNFIYPSIDVQQRNYPRLYPLGNIPCIECQNTQDSNAHIGTCTEHSDDIKLVLDAEKRRLITILIENLDEIPPILESFVHNSPFFNINFDDRIPITHPVYLMIHNLVPCDLSLIFYNFINNKKLRFSLFIQFITVFMQQIDDIIWKKRNTKVKSWERSLSITKNKKRFYHRHHRKRNSEPSTDHLIDAPPLRSYTHRRFTITPYFREGGILR
;
A
#
# COMPACT_ATOMS: atom_id res chain seq x y z
N MET A 1 11.28 14.20 -9.59
CA MET A 1 10.40 13.29 -8.83
C MET A 1 10.63 13.51 -7.35
N ILE A 2 9.68 14.11 -6.66
CA ILE A 2 9.71 14.20 -5.19
C ILE A 2 9.04 12.92 -4.70
N PHE A 3 9.83 11.95 -4.22
CA PHE A 3 9.29 10.85 -3.43
C PHE A 3 8.92 11.43 -2.06
N VAL A 4 7.66 11.83 -1.89
CA VAL A 4 7.13 12.07 -0.56
C VAL A 4 6.80 10.70 0.01
N THR A 5 7.69 10.16 0.82
CA THR A 5 7.46 8.92 1.57
C THR A 5 6.54 9.22 2.76
N ILE A 6 5.24 9.38 2.49
CA ILE A 6 4.24 9.39 3.56
C ILE A 6 4.04 7.93 3.96
N TYR A 7 4.77 7.51 4.99
CA TYR A 7 4.58 6.22 5.67
C TYR A 7 4.34 5.02 4.74
N CYS A 8 5.32 4.67 3.89
CA CYS A 8 5.33 3.40 3.15
C CYS A 8 5.62 2.20 4.06
N ASN A 9 4.82 1.98 5.10
CA ASN A 9 4.75 0.65 5.70
C ASN A 9 3.60 -0.07 5.00
N PHE A 10 3.93 -1.07 4.18
CA PHE A 10 2.94 -2.01 3.66
C PHE A 10 2.45 -2.88 4.84
N ILE A 11 1.58 -2.34 5.71
CA ILE A 11 1.22 -2.95 7.00
C ILE A 11 0.20 -4.08 6.84
N TYR A 12 -0.47 -4.20 5.69
CA TYR A 12 -1.64 -5.07 5.55
C TYR A 12 -1.40 -6.18 4.54
N PRO A 13 -0.77 -7.29 4.95
CA PRO A 13 -0.65 -8.46 4.09
C PRO A 13 -2.04 -8.99 3.72
N SER A 14 -2.24 -9.22 2.42
CA SER A 14 -3.37 -9.97 1.87
C SER A 14 -3.37 -11.43 2.36
N ILE A 15 -4.52 -12.11 2.27
CA ILE A 15 -4.66 -13.46 2.84
C ILE A 15 -3.79 -14.47 2.08
N ASP A 16 -3.61 -14.34 0.77
CA ASP A 16 -2.65 -15.14 -0.01
C ASP A 16 -1.22 -15.04 0.56
N VAL A 17 -0.76 -13.84 0.94
CA VAL A 17 0.55 -13.62 1.59
C VAL A 17 0.59 -14.26 2.97
N GLN A 18 -0.49 -14.14 3.73
CA GLN A 18 -0.60 -14.76 5.05
C GLN A 18 -0.58 -16.30 4.96
N GLN A 19 -1.31 -16.88 4.01
CA GLN A 19 -1.36 -18.31 3.75
C GLN A 19 0.02 -18.83 3.32
N ARG A 20 0.74 -18.10 2.46
CA ARG A 20 2.11 -18.42 2.06
C ARG A 20 3.07 -18.45 3.26
N ASN A 21 2.93 -17.49 4.18
CA ASN A 21 3.81 -17.38 5.35
C ASN A 21 3.46 -18.39 6.46
N TYR A 22 2.19 -18.75 6.59
CA TYR A 22 1.67 -19.64 7.64
C TYR A 22 0.80 -20.78 7.07
N PRO A 23 1.33 -21.63 6.17
CA PRO A 23 0.52 -22.56 5.38
C PRO A 23 -0.27 -23.60 6.20
N ARG A 24 0.16 -23.91 7.43
CA ARG A 24 -0.56 -24.83 8.32
C ARG A 24 -1.61 -24.14 9.22
N LEU A 25 -1.69 -22.81 9.21
CA LEU A 25 -2.70 -22.06 9.97
C LEU A 25 -3.94 -21.73 9.13
N TYR A 26 -3.77 -21.59 7.82
CA TYR A 26 -4.85 -21.22 6.91
C TYR A 26 -5.40 -22.45 6.17
N PRO A 27 -6.68 -22.40 5.72
CA PRO A 27 -7.24 -23.43 4.85
C PRO A 27 -6.38 -23.64 3.62
N LEU A 28 -6.35 -24.88 3.10
CA LEU A 28 -5.69 -25.18 1.83
C LEU A 28 -6.52 -24.67 0.65
N GLY A 29 -5.84 -24.37 -0.45
CA GLY A 29 -6.48 -23.90 -1.67
C GLY A 29 -6.70 -22.39 -1.70
N ASN A 30 -7.44 -21.92 -2.70
CA ASN A 30 -7.71 -20.50 -2.89
C ASN A 30 -8.67 -19.98 -1.81
N ILE A 31 -8.29 -18.91 -1.12
CA ILE A 31 -9.15 -18.24 -0.15
C ILE A 31 -9.81 -17.04 -0.83
N PRO A 32 -11.15 -17.01 -0.94
CA PRO A 32 -11.84 -15.90 -1.57
C PRO A 32 -11.72 -14.63 -0.74
N CYS A 33 -11.85 -13.48 -1.41
CA CYS A 33 -11.93 -12.17 -0.78
C CYS A 33 -13.00 -12.18 0.31
N ILE A 34 -12.65 -11.73 1.50
CA ILE A 34 -13.58 -11.70 2.64
C ILE A 34 -14.73 -10.71 2.41
N GLU A 35 -14.58 -9.80 1.46
CA GLU A 35 -15.58 -8.78 1.15
C GLU A 35 -16.50 -9.22 0.03
N CYS A 36 -15.99 -9.42 -1.20
CA CYS A 36 -16.84 -9.78 -2.34
C CYS A 36 -17.10 -11.28 -2.50
N GLN A 37 -16.32 -12.14 -1.85
CA GLN A 37 -16.35 -13.61 -1.98
C GLN A 37 -16.21 -14.20 -3.41
N ASN A 38 -15.98 -13.37 -4.42
CA ASN A 38 -16.03 -13.78 -5.83
C ASN A 38 -14.66 -14.13 -6.43
N THR A 39 -13.58 -13.57 -5.88
CA THR A 39 -12.22 -13.69 -6.41
C THR A 39 -11.23 -13.95 -5.29
N GLN A 40 -10.04 -14.48 -5.60
CA GLN A 40 -8.97 -14.72 -4.64
C GLN A 40 -8.62 -13.44 -3.85
N ASP A 41 -8.49 -13.57 -2.54
CA ASP A 41 -7.96 -12.51 -1.69
C ASP A 41 -6.46 -12.32 -1.96
N SER A 42 -6.14 -11.31 -2.77
CA SER A 42 -4.78 -10.95 -3.19
C SER A 42 -4.63 -9.43 -3.25
N ASN A 43 -3.40 -8.95 -3.19
CA ASN A 43 -3.11 -7.51 -3.32
C ASN A 43 -3.66 -6.91 -4.64
N ALA A 44 -3.62 -7.66 -5.75
CA ALA A 44 -4.14 -7.20 -7.04
C ALA A 44 -5.67 -7.04 -7.02
N HIS A 45 -6.36 -7.92 -6.30
CA HIS A 45 -7.81 -7.86 -6.18
C HIS A 45 -8.28 -6.77 -5.21
N ILE A 46 -7.63 -6.60 -4.04
CA ILE A 46 -8.10 -5.69 -2.99
C ILE A 46 -8.32 -4.27 -3.54
N GLY A 47 -7.40 -3.76 -4.36
CA GLY A 47 -7.53 -2.43 -4.95
C GLY A 47 -8.56 -2.28 -6.07
N THR A 48 -9.16 -3.39 -6.52
CA THR A 48 -10.18 -3.42 -7.59
C THR A 48 -11.47 -4.14 -7.14
N CYS A 49 -11.62 -4.33 -5.83
CA CYS A 49 -12.78 -4.99 -5.25
C CYS A 49 -14.04 -4.12 -5.43
N THR A 50 -15.12 -4.74 -5.90
CA THR A 50 -16.41 -4.06 -6.16
C THR A 50 -17.00 -3.43 -4.91
N GLU A 51 -16.78 -4.06 -3.75
CA GLU A 51 -17.26 -3.62 -2.43
C GLU A 51 -16.71 -2.25 -1.97
N HIS A 52 -15.73 -1.70 -2.68
CA HIS A 52 -15.16 -0.39 -2.38
C HIS A 52 -15.50 0.66 -3.44
N SER A 53 -16.10 0.28 -4.57
CA SER A 53 -16.26 1.15 -5.74
C SER A 53 -17.06 2.42 -5.40
N ASP A 54 -18.22 2.26 -4.78
CA ASP A 54 -19.08 3.40 -4.40
C ASP A 54 -18.45 4.28 -3.31
N ASP A 55 -17.86 3.66 -2.28
CA ASP A 55 -17.13 4.37 -1.22
C ASP A 55 -16.01 5.24 -1.83
N ILE A 56 -15.30 4.72 -2.83
CA ILE A 56 -14.20 5.43 -3.51
C ILE A 56 -14.73 6.55 -4.42
N LYS A 57 -15.84 6.33 -5.13
CA LYS A 57 -16.50 7.40 -5.91
C LYS A 57 -16.92 8.57 -5.02
N LEU A 58 -17.49 8.28 -3.86
CA LEU A 58 -17.88 9.30 -2.87
C LEU A 58 -16.67 10.07 -2.33
N VAL A 59 -15.59 9.37 -1.99
CA VAL A 59 -14.34 10.00 -1.53
C VAL A 59 -13.71 10.86 -2.65
N LEU A 60 -13.65 10.36 -3.89
CA LEU A 60 -13.13 11.12 -5.02
C LEU A 60 -13.90 12.43 -5.24
N ASP A 61 -15.24 12.38 -5.19
CA ASP A 61 -16.06 13.58 -5.35
C ASP A 61 -15.90 14.58 -4.19
N ALA A 62 -15.84 14.09 -2.95
CA ALA A 62 -15.60 14.93 -1.78
C ALA A 62 -14.22 15.60 -1.81
N GLU A 63 -13.19 14.84 -2.16
CA GLU A 63 -11.81 15.32 -2.22
C GLU A 63 -11.56 16.24 -3.43
N LYS A 64 -12.29 16.05 -4.54
CA LYS A 64 -12.34 17.01 -5.65
C LYS A 64 -12.83 18.38 -5.18
N ARG A 65 -13.94 18.42 -4.44
CA ARG A 65 -14.49 19.66 -3.87
C ARG A 65 -13.52 20.28 -2.87
N ARG A 66 -12.94 19.48 -1.98
CA ARG A 66 -11.95 19.95 -1.00
C ARG A 66 -10.71 20.54 -1.68
N LEU A 67 -10.24 19.93 -2.76
CA LEU A 67 -9.11 20.43 -3.54
C LEU A 67 -9.42 21.81 -4.13
N ILE A 68 -10.59 21.98 -4.75
CA ILE A 68 -11.02 23.26 -5.32
C ILE A 68 -11.04 24.34 -4.23
N THR A 69 -11.62 24.04 -3.06
CA THR A 69 -11.64 24.98 -1.92
C THR A 69 -10.22 25.38 -1.48
N ILE A 70 -9.32 24.40 -1.31
CA ILE A 70 -7.92 24.68 -0.93
C ILE A 70 -7.23 25.58 -1.97
N LEU A 71 -7.47 25.35 -3.26
CA LEU A 71 -6.87 26.17 -4.31
C LEU A 71 -7.42 27.60 -4.27
N ILE A 72 -8.74 27.77 -4.21
CA ILE A 72 -9.39 29.09 -4.15
C ILE A 72 -8.91 29.91 -2.95
N GLU A 73 -8.82 29.29 -1.77
CA GLU A 73 -8.39 29.97 -0.52
C GLU A 73 -6.93 30.45 -0.55
N ASN A 74 -6.11 29.94 -1.48
CA ASN A 74 -4.66 30.21 -1.55
C ASN A 74 -4.25 30.91 -2.85
N LEU A 75 -5.19 31.44 -3.61
CA LEU A 75 -4.97 32.21 -4.83
C LEU A 75 -5.39 33.66 -4.62
N ASP A 76 -4.54 34.61 -5.05
CA ASP A 76 -4.86 36.04 -5.00
C ASP A 76 -5.97 36.41 -6.00
N GLU A 77 -5.96 35.78 -7.18
CA GLU A 77 -6.98 35.89 -8.22
C GLU A 77 -7.37 34.49 -8.69
N ILE A 78 -8.68 34.22 -8.78
CA ILE A 78 -9.21 32.90 -9.16
C ILE A 78 -9.22 32.78 -10.68
N PRO A 79 -8.45 31.86 -11.29
CA PRO A 79 -8.48 31.66 -12.74
C PRO A 79 -9.84 31.09 -13.17
N PRO A 80 -10.48 31.62 -14.23
CA PRO A 80 -11.78 31.11 -14.71
C PRO A 80 -11.74 29.62 -15.10
N ILE A 81 -10.56 29.12 -15.47
CA ILE A 81 -10.35 27.74 -15.89
C ILE A 81 -10.22 26.75 -14.71
N LEU A 82 -10.03 27.23 -13.47
CA LEU A 82 -9.64 26.41 -12.32
C LEU A 82 -10.60 25.23 -12.10
N GLU A 83 -11.90 25.51 -11.96
CA GLU A 83 -12.90 24.48 -11.71
C GLU A 83 -12.95 23.50 -12.88
N SER A 84 -13.04 23.99 -14.12
CA SER A 84 -13.09 23.13 -15.30
C SER A 84 -11.85 22.23 -15.44
N PHE A 85 -10.67 22.74 -15.09
CA PHE A 85 -9.42 21.97 -15.13
C PHE A 85 -9.43 20.83 -14.13
N VAL A 86 -9.90 21.07 -12.90
CA VAL A 86 -10.00 20.04 -11.86
C VAL A 86 -11.11 19.04 -12.20
N HIS A 87 -12.27 19.50 -12.68
CA HIS A 87 -13.39 18.66 -13.08
C HIS A 87 -13.05 17.71 -14.23
N ASN A 88 -12.28 18.19 -15.22
CA ASN A 88 -11.86 17.41 -16.37
C ASN A 88 -10.61 16.56 -16.10
N SER A 89 -10.07 16.59 -14.88
CA SER A 89 -8.90 15.78 -14.51
C SER A 89 -9.24 14.29 -14.57
N PRO A 90 -8.45 13.45 -15.27
CA PRO A 90 -8.63 12.00 -15.27
C PRO A 90 -8.58 11.37 -13.87
N PHE A 91 -7.91 12.05 -12.93
CA PHE A 91 -7.80 11.58 -11.55
C PHE A 91 -9.16 11.56 -10.82
N PHE A 92 -10.05 12.51 -11.11
CA PHE A 92 -11.37 12.62 -10.47
C PHE A 92 -12.51 12.03 -11.32
N ASN A 93 -12.18 11.24 -12.34
CA ASN A 93 -13.18 10.61 -13.20
C ASN A 93 -13.85 9.44 -12.47
N ILE A 94 -15.11 9.62 -12.08
CA ILE A 94 -15.91 8.59 -11.39
C ILE A 94 -16.77 7.73 -12.32
N ASN A 95 -16.68 7.93 -13.65
CA ASN A 95 -17.51 7.26 -14.66
C ASN A 95 -17.01 5.84 -14.99
N PHE A 96 -16.53 5.11 -14.00
CA PHE A 96 -16.25 3.68 -14.11
C PHE A 96 -17.39 2.88 -13.48
N ASP A 97 -17.58 1.66 -13.96
CA ASP A 97 -18.68 0.77 -13.55
C ASP A 97 -18.45 0.19 -12.13
N ASP A 98 -18.70 -1.11 -11.97
CA ASP A 98 -18.65 -1.81 -10.68
C ASP A 98 -17.24 -1.94 -10.11
N ARG A 99 -16.20 -1.84 -10.95
CA ARG A 99 -14.80 -2.03 -10.54
C ARG A 99 -13.95 -0.84 -10.93
N ILE A 100 -13.03 -0.51 -10.04
CA ILE A 100 -12.01 0.50 -10.30
C ILE A 100 -11.02 -0.07 -11.33
N PRO A 101 -10.83 0.62 -12.47
CA PRO A 101 -9.84 0.21 -13.45
C PRO A 101 -8.43 0.31 -12.85
N ILE A 102 -7.57 -0.68 -13.13
CA ILE A 102 -6.15 -0.65 -12.73
C ILE A 102 -5.43 0.56 -13.35
N THR A 103 -5.93 1.06 -14.48
CA THR A 103 -5.44 2.25 -15.16
C THR A 103 -5.88 3.56 -14.51
N HIS A 104 -6.85 3.53 -13.60
CA HIS A 104 -7.33 4.74 -12.94
C HIS A 104 -6.27 5.26 -11.94
N PRO A 105 -5.93 6.57 -11.94
CA PRO A 105 -4.87 7.10 -11.09
C PRO A 105 -5.04 6.82 -9.59
N VAL A 106 -6.28 6.75 -9.10
CA VAL A 106 -6.58 6.39 -7.68
C VAL A 106 -6.02 5.03 -7.27
N TYR A 107 -5.87 4.09 -8.21
CA TYR A 107 -5.32 2.76 -7.94
C TYR A 107 -3.91 2.86 -7.33
N LEU A 108 -3.11 3.84 -7.76
CA LEU A 108 -1.80 4.12 -7.17
C LEU A 108 -1.91 4.49 -5.69
N MET A 109 -2.90 5.32 -5.32
CA MET A 109 -3.12 5.72 -3.93
C MET A 109 -3.51 4.55 -3.03
N ILE A 110 -4.32 3.62 -3.55
CA ILE A 110 -4.67 2.39 -2.84
C ILE A 110 -3.42 1.57 -2.48
N HIS A 111 -2.38 1.67 -3.32
CA HIS A 111 -1.08 1.03 -3.12
C HIS A 111 -0.02 1.95 -2.50
N ASN A 112 -0.44 3.02 -1.81
CA ASN A 112 0.43 3.99 -1.13
C ASN A 112 1.41 4.72 -2.05
N LEU A 113 1.04 4.89 -3.32
CA LEU A 113 1.77 5.69 -4.31
C LEU A 113 0.99 6.98 -4.58
N VAL A 114 1.70 8.08 -4.82
CA VAL A 114 1.09 9.39 -5.07
C VAL A 114 1.06 9.65 -6.59
N PRO A 115 -0.12 9.86 -7.20
CA PRO A 115 -0.22 10.15 -8.63
C PRO A 115 0.39 11.50 -9.02
N CYS A 116 1.13 11.50 -10.13
CA CYS A 116 1.73 12.71 -10.67
C CYS A 116 0.68 13.75 -11.07
N ASP A 117 -0.47 13.31 -11.60
CA ASP A 117 -1.58 14.18 -12.02
C ASP A 117 -2.02 15.13 -10.92
N LEU A 118 -2.08 14.61 -9.69
CA LEU A 118 -2.49 15.40 -8.54
C LEU A 118 -1.44 16.47 -8.20
N SER A 119 -0.15 16.12 -8.22
CA SER A 119 0.93 17.09 -7.99
C SER A 119 0.99 18.17 -9.07
N LEU A 120 0.58 17.84 -10.30
CA LEU A 120 0.55 18.77 -11.43
C LEU A 120 -0.54 19.85 -11.24
N ILE A 121 -1.70 19.49 -10.67
CA ILE A 121 -2.74 20.48 -10.35
C ILE A 121 -2.16 21.57 -9.43
N PHE A 122 -1.51 21.18 -8.34
CA PHE A 122 -0.86 22.13 -7.43
C PHE A 122 0.26 22.93 -8.11
N TYR A 123 1.01 22.30 -9.02
CA TYR A 123 2.06 22.98 -9.77
C TYR A 123 1.52 24.08 -10.67
N ASN A 124 0.38 23.86 -11.33
CA ASN A 124 -0.20 24.78 -12.30
C ASN A 124 -0.81 26.03 -11.67
N PHE A 125 -1.35 25.93 -10.45
CA PHE A 125 -2.03 27.06 -9.80
C PHE A 125 -1.17 27.73 -8.72
N ILE A 126 -0.28 26.99 -8.03
CA ILE A 126 0.49 27.55 -6.92
C ILE A 126 1.96 27.75 -7.31
N ASN A 127 2.32 29.00 -7.56
CA ASN A 127 3.67 29.41 -7.93
C ASN A 127 4.67 29.29 -6.77
N ASN A 128 4.23 29.64 -5.55
CA ASN A 128 5.09 29.59 -4.37
C ASN A 128 5.42 28.13 -4.00
N LYS A 129 6.69 27.74 -4.21
CA LYS A 129 7.16 26.36 -3.98
C LYS A 129 6.93 25.86 -2.55
N LYS A 130 7.13 26.70 -1.53
CA LYS A 130 7.01 26.31 -0.11
C LYS A 130 5.54 26.11 0.25
N LEU A 131 4.69 27.06 -0.13
CA LEU A 131 3.25 26.98 0.06
C LEU A 131 2.67 25.77 -0.68
N ARG A 132 3.02 25.60 -1.96
CA ARG A 132 2.60 24.47 -2.78
C ARG A 132 2.91 23.13 -2.14
N PHE A 133 4.15 22.95 -1.67
CA PHE A 133 4.55 21.72 -1.01
C PHE A 133 3.74 21.50 0.28
N SER A 134 3.59 22.53 1.11
CA SER A 134 2.80 22.45 2.35
C SER A 134 1.35 22.01 2.10
N LEU A 135 0.66 22.68 1.16
CA LEU A 135 -0.73 22.38 0.82
C LEU A 135 -0.88 21.01 0.18
N PHE A 136 0.04 20.62 -0.70
CA PHE A 136 0.04 19.30 -1.31
C PHE A 136 0.18 18.19 -0.27
N ILE A 137 1.13 18.33 0.67
CA ILE A 137 1.33 17.37 1.76
C ILE A 137 0.08 17.29 2.64
N GLN A 138 -0.45 18.44 3.08
CA GLN A 138 -1.66 18.48 3.88
C GLN A 138 -2.84 17.81 3.17
N PHE A 139 -3.01 18.08 1.88
CA PHE A 139 -4.06 17.48 1.06
C PHE A 139 -3.88 15.96 0.99
N ILE A 140 -2.73 15.48 0.52
CA ILE A 140 -2.53 14.07 0.25
C ILE A 140 -2.50 13.23 1.53
N THR A 141 -2.05 13.77 2.66
CA THR A 141 -2.09 13.05 3.95
C THR A 141 -3.52 12.74 4.37
N VAL A 142 -4.43 13.71 4.27
CA VAL A 142 -5.85 13.50 4.60
C VAL A 142 -6.49 12.52 3.62
N PHE A 143 -6.21 12.65 2.32
CA PHE A 143 -6.81 11.79 1.31
C PHE A 143 -6.32 10.35 1.40
N MET A 144 -5.01 10.12 1.53
CA MET A 144 -4.46 8.78 1.75
C MET A 144 -5.05 8.11 3.00
N GLN A 145 -5.25 8.88 4.08
CA GLN A 145 -5.88 8.36 5.30
C GLN A 145 -7.33 7.91 5.06
N GLN A 146 -8.11 8.64 4.26
CA GLN A 146 -9.47 8.22 3.88
C GLN A 146 -9.47 6.93 3.07
N ILE A 147 -8.57 6.79 2.09
CA ILE A 147 -8.41 5.56 1.31
C ILE A 147 -8.02 4.38 2.22
N ASP A 148 -7.12 4.61 3.18
CA ASP A 148 -6.73 3.62 4.17
C ASP A 148 -7.90 3.18 5.06
N ASP A 149 -8.75 4.12 5.47
CA ASP A 149 -9.90 3.82 6.32
C ASP A 149 -10.98 3.00 5.57
N ILE A 150 -11.31 3.37 4.33
CA ILE A 150 -12.39 2.72 3.56
C ILE A 150 -11.99 1.34 3.02
N ILE A 151 -10.71 1.16 2.62
CA ILE A 151 -10.21 -0.11 2.08
C ILE A 151 -9.58 -0.92 3.20
N TRP A 152 -8.41 -0.47 3.67
CA TRP A 152 -7.53 -1.31 4.46
C TRP A 152 -8.08 -1.54 5.87
N LYS A 153 -8.52 -0.52 6.58
CA LYS A 153 -9.05 -0.67 7.96
C LYS A 153 -10.35 -1.45 8.00
N LYS A 154 -11.29 -1.16 7.09
CA LYS A 154 -12.55 -1.91 6.90
C LYS A 154 -12.25 -3.38 6.65
N ARG A 155 -11.43 -3.68 5.63
CA ARG A 155 -11.00 -5.04 5.28
C ARG A 155 -10.33 -5.76 6.44
N ASN A 156 -9.34 -5.14 7.08
CA ASN A 156 -8.60 -5.75 8.19
C ASN A 156 -9.49 -6.15 9.36
N THR A 157 -10.56 -5.39 9.61
CA THR A 157 -11.54 -5.72 10.65
C THR A 157 -12.30 -6.99 10.29
N LYS A 158 -12.71 -7.15 9.03
CA LYS A 158 -13.34 -8.36 8.52
C LYS A 158 -12.37 -9.55 8.53
N VAL A 159 -11.14 -9.37 8.03
CA VAL A 159 -10.09 -10.41 8.04
C VAL A 159 -9.78 -10.88 9.45
N LYS A 160 -9.64 -9.96 10.42
CA LYS A 160 -9.42 -10.34 11.83
C LYS A 160 -10.58 -11.14 12.41
N SER A 161 -11.82 -10.80 12.04
CA SER A 161 -13.01 -11.52 12.51
C SER A 161 -13.09 -12.92 11.92
N TRP A 162 -12.78 -13.04 10.62
CA TRP A 162 -12.65 -14.32 9.94
C TRP A 162 -11.50 -15.18 10.47
N GLU A 163 -10.32 -14.60 10.75
CA GLU A 163 -9.22 -15.32 11.38
C GLU A 163 -9.62 -15.86 12.76
N ARG A 164 -10.37 -15.08 13.54
CA ARG A 164 -10.88 -15.51 14.85
C ARG A 164 -11.86 -16.68 14.74
N SER A 165 -12.73 -16.72 13.72
CA SER A 165 -13.63 -17.86 13.52
C SER A 165 -12.87 -19.16 13.19
N LEU A 166 -11.69 -19.05 12.58
CA LEU A 166 -10.76 -20.17 12.34
C LEU A 166 -9.81 -20.42 13.52
N SER A 167 -9.99 -19.75 14.65
CA SER A 167 -9.08 -19.80 15.81
C SER A 167 -7.62 -19.47 15.46
N ILE A 168 -7.40 -18.65 14.43
CA ILE A 168 -6.07 -18.15 14.05
C ILE A 168 -5.79 -16.91 14.90
N THR A 169 -4.79 -16.99 15.77
CA THR A 169 -4.43 -15.91 16.70
C THR A 169 -3.06 -15.31 16.38
N LYS A 170 -2.83 -14.08 16.83
CA LYS A 170 -1.50 -13.44 16.76
C LYS A 170 -0.41 -14.31 17.40
N ASN A 171 -0.74 -15.01 18.50
CA ASN A 171 0.20 -15.92 19.17
C ASN A 171 0.54 -17.13 18.30
N LYS A 172 -0.44 -17.74 17.62
CA LYS A 172 -0.19 -18.84 16.67
C LYS A 172 0.77 -18.39 15.56
N LYS A 173 0.57 -17.20 14.99
CA LYS A 173 1.47 -16.62 13.98
C LYS A 173 2.88 -16.33 14.54
N ARG A 174 2.97 -15.74 15.75
CA ARG A 174 4.25 -15.41 16.42
C ARG A 174 5.13 -16.64 16.67
N PHE A 175 4.54 -17.74 17.11
CA PHE A 175 5.29 -18.96 17.42
C PHE A 175 5.31 -19.99 16.27
N TYR A 176 4.66 -19.69 15.15
CA TYR A 176 4.52 -20.62 14.01
C TYR A 176 5.85 -21.25 13.59
N HIS A 177 6.83 -20.43 13.20
CA HIS A 177 8.11 -20.94 12.72
C HIS A 177 8.90 -21.69 13.81
N ARG A 178 8.71 -21.35 15.10
CA ARG A 178 9.35 -22.06 16.22
C ARG A 178 8.80 -23.48 16.35
N HIS A 179 7.48 -23.64 16.28
CA HIS A 179 6.83 -24.96 16.39
C HIS A 179 7.06 -25.83 15.14
N HIS A 180 7.12 -25.20 13.96
CA HIS A 180 7.25 -25.94 12.70
C HIS A 180 8.70 -26.13 12.22
N ARG A 181 9.69 -25.41 12.76
CA ARG A 181 11.12 -25.75 12.55
C ARG A 181 11.52 -27.05 13.24
N LYS A 182 11.06 -27.28 14.47
CA LYS A 182 11.43 -28.48 15.26
C LYS A 182 10.91 -29.79 14.64
N ARG A 183 9.75 -29.77 13.98
CA ARG A 183 9.16 -30.97 13.33
C ARG A 183 9.87 -31.38 12.04
N ASN A 184 10.68 -30.52 11.42
CA ASN A 184 11.50 -30.92 10.27
C ASN A 184 12.88 -31.46 10.70
N SER A 185 13.13 -31.59 12.01
CA SER A 185 14.39 -32.05 12.59
C SER A 185 14.26 -33.40 13.30
N GLU A 186 13.11 -34.08 13.21
CA GLU A 186 13.01 -35.48 13.64
C GLU A 186 13.73 -36.34 12.57
N PRO A 187 14.80 -37.08 12.93
CA PRO A 187 15.50 -37.91 11.97
C PRO A 187 14.61 -39.11 11.64
N SER A 188 14.32 -39.30 10.36
CA SER A 188 14.02 -40.63 9.84
C SER A 188 15.23 -41.49 10.15
N THR A 189 15.09 -42.45 11.07
CA THR A 189 16.00 -43.58 11.18
C THR A 189 15.87 -44.38 9.89
N ASP A 190 16.76 -44.12 8.93
CA ASP A 190 17.38 -45.18 8.15
C ASP A 190 18.54 -44.67 7.29
N HIS A 191 19.66 -45.38 7.46
CA HIS A 191 20.83 -45.49 6.62
C HIS A 191 21.75 -44.26 6.40
N LEU A 192 22.88 -44.34 7.12
CA LEU A 192 24.21 -43.86 6.76
C LEU A 192 24.48 -43.97 5.24
N ILE A 193 24.91 -42.87 4.61
CA ILE A 193 26.09 -42.76 3.73
C ILE A 193 26.33 -41.25 3.45
N ASP A 194 27.49 -40.79 3.90
CA ASP A 194 28.25 -39.57 3.57
C ASP A 194 27.51 -38.29 3.14
N ALA A 195 27.29 -37.40 4.11
CA ALA A 195 27.00 -35.98 3.84
C ALA A 195 28.32 -35.21 3.62
N PRO A 196 28.43 -34.36 2.57
CA PRO A 196 29.56 -33.44 2.43
C PRO A 196 29.51 -32.36 3.52
N PRO A 197 30.66 -31.79 3.94
CA PRO A 197 30.71 -30.94 5.12
C PRO A 197 29.84 -29.69 4.94
N LEU A 198 28.97 -29.44 5.92
CA LEU A 198 28.25 -28.17 6.04
C LEU A 198 29.26 -27.02 6.03
N ARG A 199 29.12 -26.11 5.07
CA ARG A 199 29.81 -24.81 5.11
C ARG A 199 29.36 -24.09 6.39
N SER A 200 30.28 -23.94 7.33
CA SER A 200 30.13 -23.06 8.47
C SER A 200 29.94 -21.63 7.95
N TYR A 201 28.72 -21.10 8.08
CA TYR A 201 28.45 -19.69 7.81
C TYR A 201 29.07 -18.86 8.94
N THR A 202 30.32 -18.48 8.75
CA THR A 202 30.95 -17.43 9.55
C THR A 202 30.29 -16.11 9.20
N HIS A 203 29.79 -15.42 10.24
CA HIS A 203 29.24 -14.08 10.14
C HIS A 203 30.33 -13.14 9.59
N ARG A 204 30.34 -12.86 8.28
CA ARG A 204 31.14 -11.74 7.76
C ARG A 204 30.55 -10.48 8.37
N ARG A 205 31.23 -9.96 9.39
CA ARG A 205 31.12 -8.55 9.77
C ARG A 205 31.42 -7.76 8.51
N PHE A 206 30.40 -7.15 7.91
CA PHE A 206 30.62 -6.07 6.96
C PHE A 206 31.19 -4.90 7.76
N THR A 207 32.52 -4.82 7.81
CA THR A 207 33.20 -3.55 8.01
C THR A 207 32.81 -2.66 6.84
N ILE A 208 31.88 -1.74 7.11
CA ILE A 208 31.52 -0.64 6.22
C ILE A 208 32.79 0.17 6.02
N THR A 209 33.38 0.09 4.83
CA THR A 209 34.39 1.03 4.40
C THR A 209 33.73 2.41 4.32
N PRO A 210 34.23 3.44 5.03
CA PRO A 210 33.67 4.77 4.94
C PRO A 210 33.99 5.34 3.56
N TYR A 211 32.96 5.74 2.82
CA TYR A 211 33.17 6.52 1.60
C TYR A 211 33.81 7.86 2.01
N PHE A 212 35.07 8.01 1.59
CA PHE A 212 35.79 9.27 1.62
C PHE A 212 35.01 10.31 0.82
N ARG A 213 34.74 11.44 1.47
CA ARG A 213 34.20 12.66 0.87
C ARG A 213 35.39 13.58 0.63
N GLU A 214 35.98 13.52 -0.56
CA GLU A 214 36.87 14.59 -1.01
C GLU A 214 36.12 15.46 -2.02
N GLY A 215 35.82 16.68 -1.57
CA GLY A 215 35.50 17.79 -2.45
C GLY A 215 36.79 18.26 -3.13
N GLY A 216 36.68 18.72 -4.37
CA GLY A 216 37.78 19.29 -5.12
C GLY A 216 37.27 20.01 -6.35
N ILE A 217 37.42 21.34 -6.34
CA ILE A 217 37.02 22.33 -7.31
C ILE A 217 38.06 22.42 -8.45
N LEU A 218 37.60 22.85 -9.65
CA LEU A 218 38.33 23.39 -10.83
C LEU A 218 39.25 22.45 -11.65
N ARG A 219 38.91 22.27 -12.94
CA ARG A 219 39.41 23.10 -14.06
C ARG A 219 38.51 22.94 -15.29
#